data_AF-A0A099TCI1-F1
#
_entry.id   AF-A0A099TCI1-F1
#
_cell.length_a   1.000
_cell.length_b   1.000
_cell.length_c   1.000
_cell.angle_alpha   90.00
_cell.angle_beta   90.00
_cell.angle_gamma   90.00
#
_symmetry.space_group_name_H-M   'P 1'
#
loop_
_entity.id
_entity.type
_entity.pdbx_description
1 polymer ?
#
loop_
_entity_poly.entity_id
_entity_poly.type
_entity_poly.pdbx_seq_one_letter_code
_entity_poly.pdbx_strand_id
1 'polypeptide(L)'
;MRKMNAWALVGGLTLAGAMPAASSDTLPGAKEAWRMLFGTRASVAEVSTTIPLSQSDRDIVQSIGPTQQYYGAIAYSPDEGLLSEATVAAANHHSVEVARALALADCNGKRREGAAACAVAADILPKRYRAGRALQLSMGATAGFDAEYRKAKGSRSFAISAQSGLWGWGPDDAAALQACSAQDCKVVVRD
;
A
#
# COMPACT_ATOMS: atom_id res chain seq x y z
N MET A 1 -12.40 -6.13 86.30
CA MET A 1 -11.49 -7.13 85.70
C MET A 1 -11.78 -7.19 84.20
N ARG A 2 -10.96 -6.52 83.39
CA ARG A 2 -11.19 -6.27 81.95
C ARG A 2 -10.35 -7.23 81.10
N LYS A 3 -10.99 -7.78 80.07
CA LYS A 3 -10.51 -8.80 79.15
C LYS A 3 -9.33 -8.31 78.29
N MET A 4 -8.34 -9.19 78.12
CA MET A 4 -7.30 -9.12 77.09
C MET A 4 -7.92 -9.31 75.71
N ASN A 5 -7.44 -8.59 74.69
CA ASN A 5 -7.45 -9.03 73.29
C ASN A 5 -6.29 -8.36 72.56
N ALA A 6 -5.41 -9.19 71.99
CA ALA A 6 -4.24 -8.86 71.21
C ALA A 6 -4.62 -8.48 69.77
N TRP A 7 -4.08 -7.38 69.25
CA TRP A 7 -4.10 -7.07 67.81
C TRP A 7 -2.67 -6.72 67.38
N ALA A 8 -2.07 -7.61 66.61
CA ALA A 8 -0.84 -7.39 65.88
C ALA A 8 -1.16 -6.63 64.59
N LEU A 9 -0.48 -5.51 64.34
CA LEU A 9 -0.49 -4.80 63.06
C LEU A 9 0.84 -5.08 62.36
N VAL A 10 0.80 -5.86 61.28
CA VAL A 10 1.88 -6.04 60.30
C VAL A 10 1.41 -5.41 58.99
N GLY A 11 2.29 -4.60 58.40
CA GLY A 11 1.99 -3.68 57.29
C GLY A 11 1.87 -4.29 55.90
N GLY A 12 1.56 -3.41 54.94
CA GLY A 12 1.56 -3.71 53.51
C GLY A 12 1.63 -2.42 52.69
N LEU A 13 2.84 -2.06 52.26
CA LEU A 13 3.14 -0.96 51.34
C LEU A 13 2.76 -1.42 49.91
N THR A 14 1.66 -0.90 49.36
CA THR A 14 1.26 -1.18 47.97
C THR A 14 1.95 -0.22 47.00
N LEU A 15 2.96 -0.70 46.28
CA LEU A 15 3.48 -0.03 45.08
C LEU A 15 2.44 -0.11 43.95
N ALA A 16 1.82 1.02 43.61
CA ALA A 16 1.01 1.16 42.41
C ALA A 16 1.94 1.26 41.18
N GLY A 17 2.09 0.15 40.45
CA GLY A 17 2.73 0.14 39.14
C GLY A 17 1.83 0.82 38.11
N ALA A 18 2.28 1.93 37.52
CA ALA A 18 1.68 2.53 36.34
C ALA A 18 1.94 1.59 35.14
N MET A 19 0.91 0.88 34.70
CA MET A 19 0.96 0.15 33.42
C MET A 19 0.94 1.17 32.26
N PRO A 20 1.83 1.05 31.26
CA PRO A 20 1.74 1.84 30.05
C PRO A 20 0.43 1.52 29.33
N ALA A 21 -0.34 2.55 28.96
CA ALA A 21 -1.49 2.40 28.09
C ALA A 21 -1.00 1.86 26.73
N ALA A 22 -1.48 0.68 26.34
CA ALA A 22 -1.31 0.20 24.99
C ALA A 22 -2.00 1.18 24.03
N SER A 23 -1.24 1.80 23.14
CA SER A 23 -1.80 2.55 22.01
C SER A 23 -2.64 1.58 21.19
N SER A 24 -3.97 1.71 21.25
CA SER A 24 -4.82 1.07 20.26
C SER A 24 -4.55 1.77 18.94
N ASP A 25 -3.82 1.13 18.03
CA ASP A 25 -3.71 1.56 16.65
C ASP A 25 -5.10 1.44 16.01
N THR A 26 -5.95 2.45 16.23
CA THR A 26 -7.27 2.51 15.65
C THR A 26 -7.12 2.75 14.16
N LEU A 27 -7.58 1.79 13.35
CA LEU A 27 -7.67 1.95 11.91
C LEU A 27 -8.56 3.15 11.56
N PRO A 28 -8.25 3.89 10.49
CA PRO A 28 -9.08 5.01 10.06
C PRO A 28 -10.47 4.53 9.66
N GLY A 29 -11.48 5.38 9.88
CA GLY A 29 -12.81 5.21 9.29
C GLY A 29 -12.85 5.70 7.83
N ALA A 30 -13.95 5.44 7.11
CA ALA A 30 -14.03 5.72 5.68
C ALA A 30 -13.76 7.18 5.31
N LYS A 31 -14.26 8.12 6.13
CA LYS A 31 -14.07 9.56 5.91
C LYS A 31 -12.61 9.98 6.04
N GLU A 32 -11.90 9.41 7.01
CA GLU A 32 -10.49 9.71 7.23
C GLU A 32 -9.63 9.08 6.15
N ALA A 33 -9.84 7.78 5.87
CA ALA A 33 -9.18 7.06 4.79
C ALA A 33 -9.33 7.79 3.46
N TRP A 34 -10.54 8.22 3.08
CA TRP A 34 -10.78 8.96 1.84
C TRP A 34 -9.90 10.22 1.67
N ARG A 35 -9.61 10.94 2.76
CA ARG A 35 -8.75 12.13 2.72
C ARG A 35 -7.27 11.81 2.46
N MET A 36 -6.87 10.55 2.67
CA MET A 36 -5.51 10.08 2.45
C MET A 36 -5.29 9.66 0.99
N LEU A 37 -6.36 9.26 0.28
CA LEU A 37 -6.30 8.70 -1.06
C LEU A 37 -6.14 9.75 -2.16
N PHE A 38 -5.55 9.34 -3.28
CA PHE A 38 -5.49 10.15 -4.50
C PHE A 38 -6.67 9.85 -5.42
N GLY A 39 -7.11 10.86 -6.19
CA GLY A 39 -8.20 10.67 -7.14
C GLY A 39 -7.83 9.73 -8.29
N THR A 40 -8.82 9.01 -8.81
CA THR A 40 -8.69 7.99 -9.87
C THR A 40 -8.68 8.53 -11.30
N ARG A 41 -8.69 9.86 -11.49
CA ARG A 41 -8.96 10.48 -12.80
C ARG A 41 -7.80 10.39 -13.79
N ALA A 42 -6.57 10.31 -13.30
CA ALA A 42 -5.39 10.34 -14.17
C ALA A 42 -4.16 9.80 -13.44
N SER A 43 -3.33 9.11 -14.20
CA SER A 43 -1.96 8.73 -13.87
C SER A 43 -0.97 9.57 -14.68
N VAL A 44 0.24 9.73 -14.16
CA VAL A 44 1.36 10.37 -14.85
C VAL A 44 2.59 9.48 -14.72
N ALA A 45 3.44 9.45 -15.75
CA ALA A 45 4.74 8.83 -15.66
C ALA A 45 5.76 9.85 -15.14
N GLU A 46 6.39 9.56 -14.01
CA GLU A 46 7.58 10.27 -13.53
C GLU A 46 8.80 9.51 -14.02
N VAL A 47 9.44 10.03 -15.08
CA VAL A 47 10.60 9.42 -15.72
C VAL A 47 11.81 9.47 -14.79
N SER A 48 12.53 8.36 -14.71
CA SER A 48 13.73 8.26 -13.91
C SER A 48 14.78 9.27 -14.35
N THR A 49 15.38 9.91 -13.34
CA THR A 49 16.49 10.86 -13.48
C THR A 49 17.83 10.21 -13.14
N THR A 50 17.82 9.00 -12.59
CA THR A 50 19.02 8.29 -12.14
C THR A 50 19.61 7.39 -13.21
N ILE A 51 18.94 7.23 -14.35
CA ILE A 51 19.42 6.44 -15.48
C ILE A 51 19.46 7.27 -16.77
N PRO A 52 20.42 6.99 -17.67
CA PRO A 52 20.48 7.63 -18.97
C PRO A 52 19.42 7.03 -19.90
N LEU A 53 18.34 7.78 -20.11
CA LEU A 53 17.36 7.53 -21.17
C LEU A 53 17.54 8.54 -22.29
N SER A 54 17.48 8.07 -23.55
CA SER A 54 17.42 8.95 -24.72
C SER A 54 16.13 9.78 -24.69
N GLN A 55 16.09 10.92 -25.39
CA GLN A 55 14.86 11.72 -25.43
C GLN A 55 13.68 10.92 -25.99
N SER A 56 13.92 10.09 -27.02
CA SER A 56 12.90 9.21 -27.58
C SER A 56 12.37 8.21 -26.54
N ASP A 57 13.24 7.59 -25.73
CA ASP A 57 12.79 6.67 -24.68
C ASP A 57 11.98 7.41 -23.60
N ARG A 58 12.40 8.63 -23.24
CA ARG A 58 11.65 9.46 -22.29
C ARG A 58 10.25 9.77 -22.81
N ASP A 59 10.12 10.10 -24.08
CA ASP A 59 8.83 10.42 -24.71
C ASP A 59 7.91 9.18 -24.75
N ILE A 60 8.47 8.00 -25.08
CA ILE A 60 7.73 6.73 -25.03
C ILE A 60 7.23 6.46 -23.62
N VAL A 61 8.11 6.50 -22.62
CA VAL A 61 7.75 6.27 -21.21
C VAL A 61 6.69 7.26 -20.72
N GLN A 62 6.82 8.54 -21.08
CA GLN A 62 5.83 9.56 -20.74
C GLN A 62 4.46 9.28 -21.35
N SER A 63 4.42 8.80 -22.59
CA SER A 63 3.17 8.45 -23.28
C SER A 63 2.43 7.25 -22.64
N ILE A 64 3.16 6.34 -21.99
CA ILE A 64 2.58 5.16 -21.32
C ILE A 64 1.84 5.57 -20.05
N GLY A 65 2.38 6.51 -19.27
CA GLY A 65 1.84 6.89 -17.95
C GLY A 65 0.32 7.10 -17.91
N PRO A 66 -0.28 7.93 -18.79
CA PRO A 66 -1.72 8.18 -18.82
C PRO A 66 -2.58 6.95 -19.16
N THR A 67 -2.00 5.93 -19.81
CA THR A 67 -2.72 4.70 -20.21
C THR A 67 -2.77 3.65 -19.10
N GLN A 68 -1.95 3.81 -18.06
CA GLN A 68 -1.78 2.81 -17.00
C GLN A 68 -2.45 3.26 -15.71
N GLN A 69 -2.82 2.27 -14.90
CA GLN A 69 -3.28 2.52 -13.54
C GLN A 69 -2.11 2.95 -12.65
N TYR A 70 -2.33 3.91 -11.76
CA TYR A 70 -1.28 4.44 -10.91
C TYR A 70 -0.82 3.44 -9.85
N TYR A 71 0.26 3.82 -9.16
CA TYR A 71 1.10 2.94 -8.37
C TYR A 71 1.59 1.79 -9.24
N GLY A 72 2.29 2.20 -10.28
CA GLY A 72 2.98 1.34 -11.22
C GLY A 72 4.44 1.72 -11.38
N ALA A 73 5.18 0.88 -12.08
CA ALA A 73 6.55 1.12 -12.50
C ALA A 73 6.83 0.44 -13.84
N ILE A 74 7.69 1.06 -14.64
CA ILE A 74 8.20 0.52 -15.90
C ILE A 74 9.65 0.16 -15.68
N ALA A 75 10.02 -1.10 -15.89
CA ALA A 75 11.39 -1.58 -15.84
C ALA A 75 11.83 -2.12 -17.21
N TYR A 76 13.10 -1.94 -17.56
CA TYR A 76 13.67 -2.38 -18.82
C TYR A 76 15.14 -2.80 -18.65
N SER A 77 15.65 -3.57 -19.62
CA SER A 77 17.05 -3.97 -19.73
C SER A 77 17.83 -2.92 -20.54
N PRO A 78 18.82 -2.20 -19.97
CA PRO A 78 19.54 -1.15 -20.69
C PRO A 78 20.21 -1.62 -21.99
N ASP A 79 20.76 -2.83 -22.01
CA ASP A 79 21.45 -3.39 -23.17
C ASP A 79 20.50 -3.83 -24.29
N GLU A 80 19.21 -3.97 -23.99
CA GLU A 80 18.19 -4.43 -24.94
C GLU A 80 17.24 -3.31 -25.36
N GLY A 81 17.23 -2.21 -24.62
CA GLY A 81 16.40 -1.05 -24.89
C GLY A 81 14.94 -1.20 -24.44
N LEU A 82 14.22 -0.08 -24.46
CA LEU A 82 12.87 0.02 -23.92
C LEU A 82 11.83 -0.77 -24.74
N LEU A 83 12.10 -1.01 -26.01
CA LEU A 83 11.20 -1.76 -26.91
C LEU A 83 11.40 -3.28 -26.86
N SER A 84 12.30 -3.78 -26.01
CA SER A 84 12.51 -5.21 -25.80
C SER A 84 11.28 -5.86 -25.16
N GLU A 85 11.05 -7.14 -25.47
CA GLU A 85 10.06 -7.99 -24.78
C GLU A 85 10.35 -8.15 -23.27
N ALA A 86 11.59 -7.86 -22.86
CA ALA A 86 12.00 -7.84 -21.46
C ALA A 86 11.44 -6.63 -20.70
N THR A 87 10.96 -5.58 -21.38
CA THR A 87 10.36 -4.43 -20.73
C THR A 87 9.04 -4.81 -20.06
N VAL A 88 8.90 -4.45 -18.79
CA VAL A 88 7.72 -4.77 -17.97
C VAL A 88 7.14 -3.50 -17.38
N ALA A 89 5.82 -3.35 -17.50
CA ALA A 89 5.03 -2.40 -16.73
C ALA A 89 4.21 -3.15 -15.69
N ALA A 90 4.52 -2.96 -14.40
CA ALA A 90 3.67 -3.40 -13.30
C ALA A 90 2.82 -2.22 -12.83
N ALA A 91 1.53 -2.41 -12.59
CA ALA A 91 0.60 -1.32 -12.31
C ALA A 91 -0.53 -1.76 -11.37
N ASN A 92 -1.28 -0.79 -10.86
CA ASN A 92 -2.44 -1.02 -10.00
C ASN A 92 -2.10 -1.70 -8.66
N HIS A 93 -0.95 -1.38 -8.07
CA HIS A 93 -0.57 -1.80 -6.72
C HIS A 93 -0.99 -0.77 -5.67
N HIS A 94 -0.83 -1.07 -4.38
CA HIS A 94 -1.15 -0.11 -3.31
C HIS A 94 0.00 0.86 -3.02
N SER A 95 1.20 0.62 -3.56
CA SER A 95 2.36 1.50 -3.44
C SER A 95 3.25 1.40 -4.69
N VAL A 96 4.04 2.45 -4.95
CA VAL A 96 4.97 2.46 -6.08
C VAL A 96 6.17 1.54 -5.82
N GLU A 97 6.57 1.37 -4.57
CA GLU A 97 7.69 0.54 -4.14
C GLU A 97 7.45 -0.94 -4.49
N VAL A 98 6.25 -1.44 -4.24
CA VAL A 98 5.85 -2.80 -4.63
C VAL A 98 5.85 -2.94 -6.16
N ALA A 99 5.31 -1.95 -6.87
CA ALA A 99 5.30 -1.97 -8.33
C ALA A 99 6.72 -2.02 -8.92
N ARG A 100 7.65 -1.21 -8.38
CA ARG A 100 9.07 -1.22 -8.79
C ARG A 100 9.70 -2.59 -8.57
N ALA A 101 9.49 -3.19 -7.41
CA ALA A 101 10.06 -4.50 -7.09
C ALA A 101 9.58 -5.59 -8.06
N LEU A 102 8.27 -5.62 -8.34
CA LEU A 102 7.67 -6.57 -9.29
C LEU A 102 8.13 -6.33 -10.73
N ALA A 103 8.11 -5.08 -11.20
CA ALA A 103 8.58 -4.75 -12.54
C ALA A 103 10.05 -5.15 -12.74
N LEU A 104 10.91 -4.91 -11.75
CA LEU A 104 12.32 -5.30 -11.79
C LEU A 104 12.49 -6.82 -11.77
N ALA A 105 11.76 -7.53 -10.92
CA ALA A 105 11.84 -8.99 -10.84
C ALA A 105 11.45 -9.64 -12.18
N ASP A 106 10.31 -9.23 -12.73
CA ASP A 106 9.79 -9.76 -13.99
C ASP A 106 10.68 -9.38 -15.18
N CYS A 107 11.18 -8.14 -15.23
CA CYS A 107 12.12 -7.72 -16.27
C CYS A 107 13.42 -8.54 -16.21
N ASN A 108 13.98 -8.73 -15.00
CA ASN A 108 15.20 -9.53 -14.85
C ASN A 108 14.99 -11.01 -15.18
N GLY A 109 13.77 -11.53 -15.05
CA GLY A 109 13.42 -12.88 -15.50
C GLY A 109 13.30 -13.03 -17.02
N LYS A 110 13.08 -11.91 -17.75
CA LYS A 110 12.88 -11.90 -19.20
C LYS A 110 14.09 -11.43 -20.01
N ARG A 111 14.97 -10.62 -19.41
CA ARG A 111 16.16 -10.09 -20.08
C ARG A 111 17.07 -11.22 -20.56
N ARG A 112 17.82 -10.96 -21.63
CA ARG A 112 18.80 -11.92 -22.15
C ARG A 112 19.88 -12.23 -21.12
N GLU A 113 20.36 -13.48 -21.14
CA GLU A 113 21.50 -13.89 -20.32
C GLU A 113 22.73 -13.03 -20.66
N GLY A 114 23.48 -12.64 -19.63
CA GLY A 114 24.64 -11.76 -19.76
C GLY A 114 24.34 -10.27 -19.98
N ALA A 115 23.08 -9.88 -20.21
CA ALA A 115 22.70 -8.47 -20.26
C ALA A 115 22.81 -7.81 -18.87
N ALA A 116 22.94 -6.48 -18.85
CA ALA A 116 22.86 -5.66 -17.66
C ALA A 116 21.55 -5.92 -16.88
N ALA A 117 21.60 -5.76 -15.56
CA ALA A 117 20.42 -5.85 -14.73
C ALA A 117 19.38 -4.79 -15.14
N CYS A 118 18.10 -5.15 -15.04
CA CYS A 118 17.03 -4.21 -15.35
C CYS A 118 17.04 -3.00 -14.42
N ALA A 119 16.60 -1.86 -14.95
CA ALA A 119 16.44 -0.61 -14.22
C ALA A 119 15.04 -0.03 -14.40
N VAL A 120 14.60 0.78 -13.44
CA VAL A 120 13.30 1.46 -13.49
C VAL A 120 13.41 2.69 -14.41
N ALA A 121 12.64 2.68 -15.49
CA ALA A 121 12.52 3.77 -16.45
C ALA A 121 11.57 4.87 -15.98
N ALA A 122 10.47 4.52 -15.31
CA ALA A 122 9.56 5.47 -14.69
C ALA A 122 8.70 4.83 -13.60
N ASP A 123 8.20 5.69 -12.74
CA ASP A 123 7.04 5.39 -11.90
C ASP A 123 5.75 5.90 -12.55
N ILE A 124 4.66 5.17 -12.34
CA ILE A 124 3.33 5.55 -12.76
C ILE A 124 2.56 5.96 -11.52
N LEU A 125 2.33 7.26 -11.37
CA LEU A 125 1.85 7.85 -10.12
C LEU A 125 0.51 8.56 -10.32
N PRO A 126 -0.31 8.70 -9.26
CA PRO A 126 -1.51 9.50 -9.36
C PRO A 126 -1.20 10.94 -9.74
N LYS A 127 -2.07 11.60 -10.49
CA LYS A 127 -1.92 13.04 -10.76
C LYS A 127 -1.83 13.83 -9.44
N ARG A 128 -0.83 14.72 -9.34
CA ARG A 128 -0.49 15.50 -8.13
C ARG A 128 -0.03 14.63 -6.94
N TYR A 129 0.63 13.51 -7.22
CA TYR A 129 1.21 12.66 -6.20
C TYR A 129 2.10 13.42 -5.22
N ARG A 130 2.05 13.00 -3.95
CA ARG A 130 2.91 13.45 -2.85
C ARG A 130 3.19 12.23 -1.99
N ALA A 131 4.46 11.92 -1.76
CA ALA A 131 4.87 10.83 -0.89
C ALA A 131 4.41 11.06 0.56
N GLY A 132 4.38 9.99 1.37
CA GLY A 132 4.13 10.06 2.81
C GLY A 132 2.65 9.99 3.23
N ARG A 133 1.76 9.50 2.37
CA ARG A 133 0.38 9.19 2.79
C ARG A 133 0.37 7.94 3.68
N ALA A 134 -0.34 8.01 4.81
CA ALA A 134 -0.45 6.88 5.74
C ALA A 134 -1.25 5.70 5.15
N LEU A 135 -2.18 5.98 4.24
CA LEU A 135 -2.90 4.97 3.47
C LEU A 135 -2.79 5.29 1.98
N GLN A 136 -2.44 4.27 1.20
CA GLN A 136 -2.40 4.30 -0.25
C GLN A 136 -3.18 3.09 -0.76
N LEU A 137 -3.99 3.30 -1.80
CA LEU A 137 -4.79 2.26 -2.44
C LEU A 137 -4.52 2.27 -3.94
N SER A 138 -4.53 1.10 -4.58
CA SER A 138 -4.49 1.00 -6.03
C SER A 138 -5.62 1.80 -6.68
N MET A 139 -5.50 2.09 -7.98
CA MET A 139 -6.56 2.82 -8.68
C MET A 139 -7.89 2.05 -8.64
N GLY A 140 -7.83 0.73 -8.83
CA GLY A 140 -8.98 -0.16 -8.69
C GLY A 140 -9.57 -0.14 -7.28
N ALA A 141 -8.73 -0.28 -6.25
CA ALA A 141 -9.18 -0.26 -4.86
C ALA A 141 -9.79 1.09 -4.47
N THR A 142 -9.21 2.20 -4.92
CA THR A 142 -9.75 3.54 -4.66
C THR A 142 -11.10 3.75 -5.34
N ALA A 143 -11.25 3.25 -6.58
CA ALA A 143 -12.52 3.33 -7.30
C ALA A 143 -13.62 2.53 -6.57
N GLY A 144 -13.35 1.28 -6.18
CA GLY A 144 -14.28 0.46 -5.41
C GLY A 144 -14.58 1.04 -4.04
N PHE A 145 -13.57 1.58 -3.36
CA PHE A 145 -13.74 2.26 -2.07
C PHE A 145 -14.72 3.44 -2.17
N ASP A 146 -14.57 4.29 -3.18
CA ASP A 146 -15.45 5.44 -3.39
C ASP A 146 -16.85 5.05 -3.88
N ALA A 147 -16.92 4.06 -4.77
CA ALA A 147 -18.15 3.61 -5.37
C ALA A 147 -19.07 2.92 -4.35
N GLU A 148 -18.51 2.07 -3.50
CA GLU A 148 -19.24 1.10 -2.68
C GLU A 148 -18.99 1.29 -1.18
N TYR A 149 -17.76 1.01 -0.71
CA TYR A 149 -17.44 0.94 0.72
C TYR A 149 -17.77 2.23 1.47
N ARG A 150 -17.41 3.39 0.91
CA ARG A 150 -17.63 4.71 1.54
C ARG A 150 -19.12 5.06 1.65
N LYS A 151 -19.97 4.49 0.79
CA LYS A 151 -21.41 4.76 0.74
C LYS A 151 -22.23 3.74 1.51
N ALA A 152 -21.65 2.58 1.80
CA ALA A 152 -22.27 1.56 2.63
C ALA A 152 -22.53 2.07 4.06
N LYS A 153 -23.54 1.51 4.71
CA LYS A 153 -23.96 1.87 6.07
C LYS A 153 -23.66 0.73 7.03
N GLY A 154 -23.53 1.05 8.31
CA GLY A 154 -23.25 0.08 9.37
C GLY A 154 -21.78 -0.30 9.46
N SER A 155 -21.48 -1.22 10.37
CA SER A 155 -20.12 -1.75 10.56
C SER A 155 -19.60 -2.36 9.27
N ARG A 156 -18.35 -2.06 8.94
CA ARG A 156 -17.71 -2.57 7.73
C ARG A 156 -16.20 -2.40 7.76
N SER A 157 -15.52 -3.32 7.10
CA SER A 157 -14.06 -3.34 7.01
C SER A 157 -13.61 -3.39 5.56
N PHE A 158 -12.47 -2.75 5.27
CA PHE A 158 -11.82 -2.78 3.97
C PHE A 158 -10.43 -3.39 4.12
N ALA A 159 -10.12 -4.40 3.32
CA ALA A 159 -8.85 -5.11 3.34
C ALA A 159 -8.11 -5.01 2.01
N ILE A 160 -6.78 -5.04 2.09
CA ILE A 160 -5.89 -5.02 0.93
C ILE A 160 -4.77 -6.04 1.07
N SER A 161 -4.29 -6.54 -0.07
CA SER A 161 -3.05 -7.29 -0.22
C SER A 161 -1.95 -6.34 -0.66
N ALA A 162 -0.96 -6.13 0.20
CA ALA A 162 0.14 -5.22 -0.10
C ALA A 162 0.94 -5.69 -1.33
N GLN A 163 1.04 -7.00 -1.55
CA GLN A 163 1.87 -7.59 -2.61
C GLN A 163 1.17 -7.66 -3.97
N SER A 164 -0.14 -7.85 -4.02
CA SER A 164 -0.84 -8.15 -5.28
C SER A 164 -1.71 -7.02 -5.83
N GLY A 165 -2.03 -6.00 -5.02
CA GLY A 165 -3.02 -4.99 -5.41
C GLY A 165 -4.47 -5.44 -5.24
N LEU A 166 -4.70 -6.69 -4.80
CA LEU A 166 -6.02 -7.22 -4.47
C LEU A 166 -6.59 -6.53 -3.24
N TRP A 167 -7.91 -6.41 -3.23
CA TRP A 167 -8.65 -5.73 -2.18
C TRP A 167 -10.05 -6.32 -2.05
N GLY A 168 -10.67 -6.11 -0.91
CA GLY A 168 -12.03 -6.55 -0.64
C GLY A 168 -12.62 -5.81 0.54
N TRP A 169 -13.94 -5.86 0.68
CA TRP A 169 -14.64 -5.26 1.81
C TRP A 169 -15.84 -6.10 2.22
N GLY A 170 -16.28 -5.94 3.46
CA GLY A 170 -17.40 -6.69 4.01
C GLY A 170 -17.96 -6.05 5.29
N PRO A 171 -19.03 -6.61 5.85
CA PRO A 171 -19.65 -6.12 7.09
C PRO A 171 -18.76 -6.23 8.32
N ASP A 172 -17.69 -7.01 8.25
CA ASP A 172 -16.70 -7.19 9.31
C ASP A 172 -15.32 -7.53 8.72
N ASP A 173 -14.32 -7.64 9.60
CA ASP A 173 -12.93 -7.94 9.25
C ASP A 173 -12.80 -9.29 8.52
N ALA A 174 -13.52 -10.33 8.96
CA ALA A 174 -13.39 -11.67 8.39
C ALA A 174 -13.93 -11.70 6.95
N ALA A 175 -15.08 -11.09 6.72
CA ALA A 175 -15.67 -10.95 5.40
C ALA A 175 -14.79 -10.10 4.46
N ALA A 176 -14.18 -9.02 4.96
CA ALA A 176 -13.28 -8.19 4.17
C ALA A 176 -12.01 -8.95 3.74
N LEU A 177 -11.41 -9.71 4.66
CA LEU A 177 -10.24 -10.54 4.38
C LEU A 177 -10.55 -11.66 3.39
N GLN A 178 -11.71 -12.31 3.54
CA GLN A 178 -12.18 -13.32 2.60
C GLN A 178 -12.41 -12.73 1.20
N ALA A 179 -13.04 -11.56 1.11
CA ALA A 179 -13.28 -10.88 -0.16
C ALA A 179 -11.97 -10.43 -0.85
N CYS A 180 -10.96 -10.04 -0.07
CA CYS A 180 -9.64 -9.66 -0.58
C CYS A 180 -8.88 -10.85 -1.19
N SER A 181 -9.10 -12.07 -0.66
CA SER A 181 -8.72 -13.34 -1.30
C SER A 181 -7.21 -13.50 -1.60
N ALA A 182 -6.34 -12.96 -0.76
CA ALA A 182 -4.90 -13.19 -0.80
C ALA A 182 -4.35 -13.55 0.59
N GLN A 183 -3.20 -14.24 0.62
CA GLN A 183 -2.59 -14.70 1.88
C GLN A 183 -2.12 -13.55 2.77
N ASP A 184 -1.71 -12.42 2.17
CA ASP A 184 -1.19 -11.24 2.87
C ASP A 184 -2.26 -10.16 3.09
N CYS A 185 -3.54 -10.46 2.88
CA CYS A 185 -4.62 -9.51 3.09
C CYS A 185 -4.65 -9.01 4.54
N LYS A 186 -4.80 -7.69 4.70
CA LYS A 186 -4.93 -7.02 6.00
C LYS A 186 -6.03 -5.96 5.94
N VAL A 187 -6.79 -5.84 7.03
CA VAL A 187 -7.77 -4.76 7.18
C VAL A 187 -7.04 -3.43 7.39
N VAL A 188 -7.42 -2.42 6.61
CA VAL A 188 -6.78 -1.09 6.60
C VAL A 188 -7.75 0.05 6.87
N VAL A 189 -9.07 -0.20 6.81
CA VAL A 189 -10.12 0.77 7.14
C VAL A 189 -11.22 0.04 7.89
N ARG A 190 -11.79 0.66 8.94
CA ARG A 190 -12.88 0.12 9.75
C ARG A 190 -13.85 1.24 10.16
N ASP A 191 -15.16 1.02 9.97
CA ASP A 191 -16.25 1.89 10.43
C ASP A 191 -17.22 1.14 11.36
#